data_AF-A0A1X0LU05-F1
#
_entry.id   AF-A0A1X0LU05-F1
#
_cell.length_a   1.000
_cell.length_b   1.000
_cell.length_c   1.000
_cell.angle_alpha   90.00
_cell.angle_beta   90.00
_cell.angle_gamma   90.00
#
_symmetry.space_group_name_H-M   'P 1'
#
loop_
_entity.id
_entity.type
_entity.pdbx_description
1 polymer ?
#
loop_
_entity_poly.entity_id
_entity_poly.type
_entity_poly.pdbx_seq_one_letter_code
_entity_poly.pdbx_strand_id
1 'polypeptide(L)'
;MTTHPVVIVGIGADGWDGLSESAKGAILGAEVLMGSPRQLDLVPATHLGARRAPTRLTWPSPMIPALPSMFAENADRKVCVLASGDPMFHGLGVTLVRLLGADNVRVISHPSSVALASARMGWASAEIDVVSLVNRDSATVLASVTSGARLLVLSNGRSTPGEVARLLSGAGFGRSIVTVLAQLGGAGESRTVMVADEWDHADEDVDALNVLAVECIAADPLLRLTRIPGLPDAAFVGDGQMTKQEIRALTLCALAPAPGEHLWDVGGGSGTVAIEWMRTHPRCTATTFEKVASRVSQIGANALNLGVPALNVKGAAPEAFADETRRPDAVFVGGGVTQPGMLEACWEQLSVGGRLVANAVTAESESLLLGWMSRHGGTLRRFQVQRAEPLGTFNVWRPQLPVVQWSVTKRQPSAGADTDTPEESTQ
;
A
#
# COMPACT_ATOMS: atom_id res chain seq x y z
N MET A 1 -28.42 -9.71 14.43
CA MET A 1 -28.07 -10.75 13.44
C MET A 1 -29.22 -10.79 12.44
N THR A 2 -28.93 -10.79 11.14
CA THR A 2 -29.98 -10.87 10.12
C THR A 2 -30.57 -12.28 10.12
N THR A 3 -31.89 -12.42 9.95
CA THR A 3 -32.54 -13.74 9.89
C THR A 3 -32.26 -14.46 8.58
N HIS A 4 -31.80 -13.72 7.57
CA HIS A 4 -31.41 -14.19 6.25
C HIS A 4 -29.99 -13.72 5.93
N PRO A 5 -29.16 -14.53 5.24
CA PRO A 5 -27.89 -14.06 4.70
C PRO A 5 -28.11 -12.92 3.70
N VAL A 6 -27.30 -11.87 3.79
CA VAL A 6 -27.28 -10.78 2.81
C VAL A 6 -26.66 -11.29 1.52
N VAL A 7 -27.38 -11.17 0.41
CA VAL A 7 -26.84 -11.58 -0.91
C VAL A 7 -26.22 -10.37 -1.59
N ILE A 8 -24.97 -10.49 -2.02
CA ILE A 8 -24.25 -9.45 -2.75
C ILE A 8 -24.10 -9.91 -4.19
N VAL A 9 -24.68 -9.17 -5.13
CA VAL A 9 -24.66 -9.47 -6.55
C VAL A 9 -23.74 -8.48 -7.26
N GLY A 10 -22.73 -9.02 -7.92
CA GLY A 10 -21.92 -8.29 -8.90
C GLY A 10 -22.75 -7.91 -10.12
N ILE A 11 -22.64 -6.66 -10.57
CA ILE A 11 -23.27 -6.15 -11.79
C ILE A 11 -22.27 -5.30 -12.59
N GLY A 12 -22.15 -5.57 -13.89
CA GLY A 12 -21.30 -4.82 -14.82
C GLY A 12 -22.03 -3.67 -15.49
N ALA A 13 -21.38 -3.04 -16.48
CA ALA A 13 -22.00 -2.00 -17.31
C ALA A 13 -23.01 -2.57 -18.33
N ASP A 14 -22.99 -3.87 -18.57
CA ASP A 14 -23.99 -4.68 -19.27
C ASP A 14 -25.33 -4.80 -18.52
N GLY A 15 -25.37 -4.41 -17.24
CA GLY A 15 -26.59 -4.32 -16.46
C GLY A 15 -27.33 -5.65 -16.32
N TRP A 16 -28.67 -5.59 -16.32
CA TRP A 16 -29.54 -6.76 -16.12
C TRP A 16 -29.28 -7.91 -17.10
N ASP A 17 -29.00 -7.60 -18.36
CA ASP A 17 -28.87 -8.60 -19.42
C ASP A 17 -27.57 -9.41 -19.28
N GLY A 18 -26.52 -8.82 -18.69
CA GLY A 18 -25.25 -9.50 -18.37
C GLY A 18 -25.30 -10.41 -17.15
N LEU A 19 -26.35 -10.33 -16.33
CA LEU A 19 -26.45 -11.12 -15.10
C LEU A 19 -26.73 -12.60 -15.38
N SER A 20 -26.10 -13.46 -14.57
CA SER A 20 -26.45 -14.88 -14.52
C SER A 20 -27.87 -15.10 -13.98
N GLU A 21 -28.47 -16.25 -14.30
CA GLU A 21 -29.80 -16.62 -13.77
C GLU A 21 -29.82 -16.68 -12.23
N SER A 22 -28.72 -17.09 -11.60
CA SER A 22 -28.60 -17.06 -10.13
C SER A 22 -28.60 -15.63 -9.55
N ALA A 23 -27.97 -14.69 -10.23
CA ALA A 23 -27.93 -13.28 -9.85
C ALA A 23 -29.31 -12.64 -10.04
N LYS A 24 -29.95 -12.85 -11.21
CA LYS A 24 -31.32 -12.40 -11.49
C LYS A 24 -32.31 -12.97 -10.45
N GLY A 25 -32.21 -14.26 -10.14
CA GLY A 25 -33.04 -14.91 -9.12
C GLY A 25 -32.84 -14.32 -7.71
N ALA A 26 -31.62 -13.97 -7.34
CA ALA A 26 -31.34 -13.30 -6.06
C ALA A 26 -31.97 -11.90 -5.98
N ILE A 27 -31.88 -11.12 -7.06
CA ILE A 27 -32.49 -9.79 -7.15
C ILE A 27 -34.02 -9.87 -7.13
N LEU A 28 -34.62 -10.79 -7.89
CA LEU A 28 -36.08 -10.97 -7.94
C LEU A 28 -36.67 -11.52 -6.63
N GLY A 29 -35.89 -12.27 -5.86
CA GLY A 29 -36.29 -12.82 -4.57
C GLY A 29 -36.05 -11.87 -3.38
N ALA A 30 -35.46 -10.71 -3.62
CA ALA A 30 -35.16 -9.73 -2.58
C ALA A 30 -36.41 -8.94 -2.18
N GLU A 31 -36.49 -8.55 -0.91
CA GLU A 31 -37.46 -7.59 -0.41
C GLU A 31 -36.86 -6.17 -0.33
N VAL A 32 -35.53 -6.10 -0.25
CA VAL A 32 -34.74 -4.86 -0.26
C VAL A 32 -33.63 -5.00 -1.27
N LEU A 33 -33.51 -4.04 -2.19
CA LEU A 33 -32.41 -3.94 -3.13
C LEU A 33 -31.60 -2.69 -2.81
N MET A 34 -30.34 -2.86 -2.39
CA MET A 34 -29.44 -1.77 -2.03
C MET A 34 -28.37 -1.58 -3.10
N GLY A 35 -28.02 -0.34 -3.43
CA GLY A 35 -26.99 -0.06 -4.44
C GLY A 35 -26.75 1.43 -4.64
N SER A 36 -25.75 1.78 -5.46
CA SER A 36 -25.64 3.16 -5.94
C SER A 36 -26.77 3.49 -6.93
N PRO A 37 -27.13 4.77 -7.14
CA PRO A 37 -28.15 5.14 -8.12
C PRO A 37 -27.92 4.49 -9.48
N ARG A 38 -26.68 4.57 -10.00
CA ARG A 38 -26.26 3.93 -11.26
C ARG A 38 -26.53 2.42 -11.28
N GLN A 39 -26.20 1.70 -10.20
CA GLN A 39 -26.41 0.25 -10.14
C GLN A 39 -27.89 -0.12 -10.10
N LEU A 40 -28.69 0.65 -9.37
CA LEU A 40 -30.14 0.44 -9.29
C LEU A 40 -30.81 0.70 -10.64
N ASP A 41 -30.37 1.71 -11.39
CA ASP A 41 -30.91 2.05 -12.70
C ASP A 41 -30.62 0.98 -13.78
N LEU A 42 -29.57 0.17 -13.58
CA LEU A 42 -29.25 -0.98 -14.44
C LEU A 42 -30.20 -2.18 -14.24
N VAL A 43 -31.03 -2.14 -13.20
CA VAL A 43 -32.03 -3.18 -12.93
C VAL A 43 -33.42 -2.63 -13.29
N PRO A 44 -34.19 -3.30 -14.17
CA PRO A 44 -35.53 -2.88 -14.53
C PRO A 44 -36.44 -2.62 -13.33
N ALA A 45 -37.17 -1.49 -13.32
CA ALA A 45 -38.12 -1.14 -12.27
C ALA A 45 -39.34 -2.07 -12.25
N THR A 46 -39.76 -2.51 -13.44
CA THR A 46 -40.76 -3.56 -13.62
C THR A 46 -40.07 -4.91 -13.55
N HIS A 47 -40.17 -5.55 -12.39
CA HIS A 47 -39.67 -6.90 -12.18
C HIS A 47 -40.46 -7.86 -13.07
N LEU A 48 -39.91 -8.20 -14.23
CA LEU A 48 -40.46 -9.21 -15.16
C LEU A 48 -40.59 -10.55 -14.41
N GLY A 49 -41.74 -10.77 -13.76
CA GLY A 49 -42.08 -12.00 -13.04
C GLY A 49 -41.98 -11.99 -11.50
N ALA A 50 -41.58 -10.90 -10.82
CA ALA A 50 -41.60 -10.90 -9.35
C ALA A 50 -43.01 -10.66 -8.80
N ARG A 51 -43.37 -11.38 -7.71
CA ARG A 51 -44.67 -11.25 -7.05
C ARG A 51 -44.89 -9.87 -6.39
N ARG A 52 -43.81 -9.15 -6.06
CA ARG A 52 -43.77 -7.78 -5.52
C ARG A 52 -42.44 -7.12 -5.90
N ALA A 53 -42.45 -5.79 -6.11
CA ALA A 53 -41.22 -5.01 -6.27
C ALA A 53 -40.52 -4.83 -4.90
N PRO A 54 -39.17 -4.97 -4.82
CA PRO A 54 -38.41 -4.70 -3.62
C PRO A 54 -38.37 -3.20 -3.31
N THR A 55 -38.19 -2.87 -2.04
CA THR A 55 -37.81 -1.51 -1.65
C THR A 55 -36.39 -1.25 -2.15
N ARG A 56 -36.21 -0.22 -2.99
CA ARG A 56 -34.88 0.21 -3.46
C ARG A 56 -34.31 1.23 -2.48
N LEU A 57 -33.11 0.98 -1.97
CA LEU A 57 -32.39 1.87 -1.07
C LEU A 57 -31.06 2.27 -1.70
N THR A 58 -30.83 3.58 -1.79
CA THR A 58 -29.54 4.13 -2.24
C THR A 58 -28.55 4.17 -1.08
N TRP A 59 -27.26 4.03 -1.40
CA TRP A 59 -26.23 4.26 -0.39
C TRP A 59 -26.27 5.71 0.15
N PRO A 60 -26.22 5.90 1.47
CA PRO A 60 -26.08 7.22 2.06
C PRO A 60 -24.65 7.75 1.90
N SER A 61 -24.48 9.04 2.15
CA SER A 61 -23.16 9.68 2.24
C SER A 61 -23.00 10.31 3.63
N PRO A 62 -22.01 9.92 4.44
CA PRO A 62 -21.01 8.86 4.20
C PRO A 62 -21.60 7.44 4.36
N MET A 63 -21.19 6.52 3.49
CA MET A 63 -21.78 5.17 3.42
C MET A 63 -21.41 4.29 4.62
N ILE A 64 -20.11 4.10 4.89
CA ILE A 64 -19.61 3.10 5.86
C ILE A 64 -20.22 3.27 7.25
N PRO A 65 -20.28 4.47 7.85
CA PRO A 65 -20.84 4.66 9.19
C PRO A 65 -22.34 4.33 9.30
N ALA A 66 -23.09 4.41 8.19
CA ALA A 66 -24.52 4.16 8.15
C ALA A 66 -24.88 2.69 7.90
N LEU A 67 -23.93 1.87 7.41
CA LEU A 67 -24.20 0.46 7.11
C LEU A 67 -24.77 -0.32 8.31
N PRO A 68 -24.23 -0.20 9.55
CA PRO A 68 -24.73 -0.98 10.68
C PRO A 68 -26.24 -0.77 10.95
N SER A 69 -26.70 0.48 10.96
CA SER A 69 -28.12 0.78 11.20
C SER A 69 -29.00 0.36 10.03
N MET A 70 -28.55 0.58 8.78
CA MET A 70 -29.29 0.16 7.58
C MET A 70 -29.54 -1.35 7.54
N PHE A 71 -28.55 -2.18 7.91
CA PHE A 71 -28.73 -3.63 7.97
C PHE A 71 -29.54 -4.06 9.20
N ALA A 72 -29.47 -3.34 10.32
CA ALA A 72 -30.30 -3.62 11.49
C ALA A 72 -31.80 -3.37 11.21
N GLU A 73 -32.13 -2.25 10.55
CA GLU A 73 -33.51 -1.89 10.15
C GLU A 73 -34.13 -2.88 9.17
N ASN A 74 -33.30 -3.64 8.45
CA ASN A 74 -33.73 -4.62 7.46
C ASN A 74 -33.37 -6.07 7.86
N ALA A 75 -33.10 -6.32 9.15
CA ALA A 75 -32.60 -7.61 9.62
C ALA A 75 -33.55 -8.79 9.36
N ASP A 76 -34.86 -8.53 9.32
CA ASP A 76 -35.90 -9.54 9.09
C ASP A 76 -36.28 -9.73 7.62
N ARG A 77 -35.61 -9.00 6.71
CA ARG A 77 -35.95 -8.94 5.28
C ARG A 77 -34.87 -9.61 4.45
N LYS A 78 -35.26 -10.13 3.28
CA LYS A 78 -34.30 -10.61 2.28
C LYS A 78 -33.61 -9.44 1.59
N VAL A 79 -32.39 -9.13 2.00
CA VAL A 79 -31.59 -8.04 1.45
C VAL A 79 -30.70 -8.55 0.32
N CYS A 80 -30.81 -7.91 -0.85
CA CYS A 80 -29.86 -8.02 -1.95
C CYS A 80 -29.10 -6.70 -2.10
N VAL A 81 -27.79 -6.79 -2.25
CA VAL A 81 -26.88 -5.66 -2.43
C VAL A 81 -26.27 -5.75 -3.83
N LEU A 82 -26.31 -4.67 -4.59
CA LEU A 82 -25.59 -4.54 -5.86
C LEU A 82 -24.18 -3.99 -5.60
N ALA A 83 -23.21 -4.60 -6.25
CA ALA A 83 -21.82 -4.15 -6.25
C ALA A 83 -21.25 -4.22 -7.68
N SER A 84 -20.32 -3.33 -8.02
CA SER A 84 -19.76 -3.28 -9.37
C SER A 84 -18.85 -4.47 -9.65
N GLY A 85 -19.04 -5.17 -10.77
CA GLY A 85 -18.17 -6.27 -11.20
C GLY A 85 -18.05 -7.37 -10.14
N ASP A 86 -16.85 -7.80 -9.81
CA ASP A 86 -16.62 -8.76 -8.72
C ASP A 86 -16.68 -8.05 -7.35
N PRO A 87 -17.68 -8.35 -6.49
CA PRO A 87 -17.82 -7.68 -5.20
C PRO A 87 -16.63 -7.87 -4.26
N MET A 88 -15.80 -8.90 -4.48
CA MET A 88 -14.62 -9.21 -3.67
C MET A 88 -13.32 -8.57 -4.19
N PHE A 89 -13.35 -7.93 -5.36
CA PHE A 89 -12.18 -7.34 -5.99
C PHE A 89 -12.19 -5.81 -5.84
N HIS A 90 -11.60 -5.30 -4.75
CA HIS A 90 -11.68 -3.88 -4.34
C HIS A 90 -13.13 -3.36 -4.16
N GLY A 91 -14.10 -4.26 -4.07
CA GLY A 91 -15.53 -3.95 -4.01
C GLY A 91 -16.10 -3.91 -2.59
N LEU A 92 -17.38 -3.53 -2.51
CA LEU A 92 -18.14 -3.40 -1.26
C LEU A 92 -18.31 -4.75 -0.52
N GLY A 93 -18.17 -5.88 -1.21
CA GLY A 93 -18.28 -7.20 -0.61
C GLY A 93 -17.31 -7.43 0.55
N VAL A 94 -16.07 -6.94 0.42
CA VAL A 94 -15.06 -7.04 1.50
C VAL A 94 -15.51 -6.28 2.75
N THR A 95 -16.06 -5.08 2.59
CA THR A 95 -16.57 -4.27 3.69
C THR A 95 -17.76 -4.95 4.39
N LEU A 96 -18.69 -5.51 3.61
CA LEU A 96 -19.87 -6.18 4.16
C LEU A 96 -19.53 -7.50 4.86
N VAL A 97 -18.58 -8.28 4.34
CA VAL A 97 -18.08 -9.49 5.02
C VAL A 97 -17.43 -9.14 6.37
N ARG A 98 -16.67 -8.04 6.45
CA ARG A 98 -16.09 -7.57 7.72
C ARG A 98 -17.16 -7.11 8.71
N LEU A 99 -18.21 -6.45 8.23
CA LEU A 99 -19.28 -5.92 9.06
C LEU A 99 -20.23 -7.01 9.57
N LEU A 100 -20.64 -7.93 8.70
CA LEU A 100 -21.70 -8.89 8.95
C LEU A 100 -21.18 -10.30 9.30
N GLY A 101 -19.92 -10.61 8.97
CA GLY A 101 -19.34 -11.94 9.05
C GLY A 101 -19.55 -12.75 7.77
N ALA A 102 -18.59 -13.63 7.44
CA ALA A 102 -18.60 -14.41 6.21
C ALA A 102 -19.82 -15.35 6.10
N ASP A 103 -20.26 -15.93 7.23
CA ASP A 103 -21.41 -16.86 7.25
C ASP A 103 -22.76 -16.17 7.00
N ASN A 104 -22.81 -14.84 7.17
CA ASN A 104 -24.03 -14.04 6.97
C ASN A 104 -24.08 -13.37 5.60
N VAL A 105 -23.12 -13.64 4.72
CA VAL A 105 -23.00 -13.02 3.40
C VAL A 105 -22.85 -14.08 2.32
N ARG A 106 -23.67 -13.99 1.27
CA ARG A 106 -23.53 -14.80 0.06
C ARG A 106 -23.15 -13.90 -1.11
N VAL A 107 -21.99 -14.14 -1.73
CA VAL A 107 -21.54 -13.35 -2.89
C VAL A 107 -21.81 -14.11 -4.18
N ILE A 108 -22.43 -13.43 -5.15
CA ILE A 108 -22.58 -13.87 -6.53
C ILE A 108 -21.74 -12.91 -7.39
N SER A 109 -20.56 -13.36 -7.81
CA SER A 109 -19.63 -12.53 -8.57
C SER A 109 -20.04 -12.34 -10.03
N HIS A 110 -19.56 -11.24 -10.61
CA HIS A 110 -19.61 -10.92 -12.03
C HIS A 110 -18.16 -10.76 -12.54
N PRO A 111 -17.88 -10.92 -13.85
CA PRO A 111 -16.58 -10.55 -14.40
C PRO A 111 -16.09 -9.20 -13.87
N SER A 112 -14.89 -9.20 -13.30
CA SER A 112 -14.24 -7.99 -12.79
C SER A 112 -13.76 -7.11 -13.95
N SER A 113 -13.53 -5.83 -13.67
CA SER A 113 -12.95 -4.93 -14.67
C SER A 113 -11.55 -5.38 -15.12
N VAL A 114 -10.80 -6.08 -14.26
CA VAL A 114 -9.51 -6.72 -14.62
C VAL A 114 -9.70 -7.83 -15.63
N ALA A 115 -10.67 -8.72 -15.42
CA ALA A 115 -10.95 -9.81 -16.35
C ALA A 115 -11.40 -9.28 -17.72
N LEU A 116 -12.31 -8.29 -17.71
CA LEU A 116 -12.79 -7.64 -18.93
C LEU A 116 -11.67 -6.90 -19.67
N ALA A 117 -10.88 -6.09 -18.96
CA ALA A 117 -9.75 -5.36 -19.55
C ALA A 117 -8.69 -6.30 -20.12
N SER A 118 -8.35 -7.36 -19.38
CA SER A 118 -7.41 -8.40 -19.84
C SER A 118 -7.90 -9.05 -21.13
N ALA A 119 -9.20 -9.38 -21.22
CA ALA A 119 -9.80 -9.94 -22.43
C ALA A 119 -9.75 -8.97 -23.62
N ARG A 120 -9.93 -7.67 -23.40
CA ARG A 120 -9.84 -6.65 -24.47
C ARG A 120 -8.41 -6.36 -24.92
N MET A 121 -7.47 -6.39 -23.99
CA MET A 121 -6.05 -6.16 -24.28
C MET A 121 -5.34 -7.42 -24.78
N GLY A 122 -5.94 -8.60 -24.61
CA GLY A 122 -5.27 -9.87 -24.88
C GLY A 122 -4.14 -10.16 -23.90
N TRP A 123 -4.23 -9.64 -22.67
CA TRP A 123 -3.20 -9.81 -21.64
C TRP A 123 -3.54 -10.98 -20.71
N ALA A 124 -2.52 -11.76 -20.35
CA ALA A 124 -2.69 -12.79 -19.34
C ALA A 124 -2.86 -12.12 -17.96
N SER A 125 -4.03 -12.26 -17.33
CA SER A 125 -4.31 -11.60 -16.04
C SER A 125 -3.37 -12.04 -14.91
N ALA A 126 -2.68 -13.16 -15.05
CA ALA A 126 -1.70 -13.65 -14.09
C ALA A 126 -0.31 -12.98 -14.22
N GLU A 127 -0.04 -12.28 -15.31
CA GLU A 127 1.27 -11.65 -15.62
C GLU A 127 1.24 -10.12 -15.51
N ILE A 128 0.10 -9.55 -15.14
CA ILE A 128 -0.10 -8.11 -15.02
C ILE A 128 -0.08 -7.68 -13.56
N ASP A 129 0.46 -6.49 -13.31
CA ASP A 129 0.32 -5.86 -12.00
C ASP A 129 -0.97 -5.04 -11.97
N VAL A 130 -1.84 -5.32 -11.00
CA VAL A 130 -3.05 -4.52 -10.78
C VAL A 130 -2.81 -3.48 -9.70
N VAL A 131 -3.04 -2.21 -10.04
CA VAL A 131 -2.91 -1.07 -9.12
C VAL A 131 -4.28 -0.42 -8.93
N SER A 132 -4.80 -0.42 -7.71
CA SER A 132 -6.06 0.25 -7.40
C SER A 132 -5.85 1.69 -6.92
N LEU A 133 -6.41 2.67 -7.62
CA LEU A 133 -6.40 4.09 -7.23
C LEU A 133 -7.73 4.57 -6.62
N VAL A 134 -8.77 3.72 -6.59
CA VAL A 134 -10.12 4.03 -6.09
C VAL A 134 -10.14 4.76 -4.73
N ASN A 135 -9.18 4.48 -3.83
CA ASN A 135 -9.05 5.17 -2.54
C ASN A 135 -7.60 5.49 -2.20
N ARG A 136 -6.77 5.70 -3.23
CA ARG A 136 -5.32 5.92 -3.07
C ARG A 136 -4.86 7.03 -3.99
N ASP A 137 -3.85 7.76 -3.54
CA ASP A 137 -3.18 8.76 -4.35
C ASP A 137 -2.59 8.12 -5.63
N SER A 138 -2.74 8.81 -6.76
CA SER A 138 -2.35 8.32 -8.08
C SER A 138 -0.85 8.04 -8.18
N ALA A 139 0.00 8.70 -7.39
CA ALA A 139 1.44 8.43 -7.32
C ALA A 139 1.76 6.98 -6.94
N THR A 140 0.84 6.27 -6.27
CA THR A 140 0.97 4.83 -5.94
C THR A 140 1.30 3.97 -7.17
N VAL A 141 0.89 4.39 -8.37
CA VAL A 141 1.21 3.68 -9.62
C VAL A 141 2.72 3.54 -9.85
N LEU A 142 3.51 4.54 -9.45
CA LEU A 142 4.94 4.63 -9.76
C LEU A 142 5.76 3.48 -9.15
N ALA A 143 5.32 2.91 -8.03
CA ALA A 143 6.01 1.77 -7.42
C ALA A 143 5.95 0.49 -8.28
N SER A 144 4.98 0.38 -9.19
CA SER A 144 4.84 -0.75 -10.14
C SER A 144 5.44 -0.45 -11.52
N VAL A 145 5.87 0.78 -11.78
CA VAL A 145 6.36 1.16 -13.10
C VAL A 145 7.80 0.68 -13.29
N THR A 146 7.98 -0.22 -14.23
CA THR A 146 9.30 -0.64 -14.76
C THR A 146 9.19 -0.82 -16.27
N SER A 147 10.31 -0.66 -16.98
CA SER A 147 10.32 -0.82 -18.44
C SER A 147 9.82 -2.21 -18.84
N GLY A 148 8.86 -2.28 -19.75
CA GLY A 148 8.22 -3.50 -20.23
C GLY A 148 7.07 -4.03 -19.35
N ALA A 149 6.78 -3.41 -18.21
CA ALA A 149 5.64 -3.82 -17.38
C ALA A 149 4.31 -3.54 -18.06
N ARG A 150 3.32 -4.38 -17.76
CA ARG A 150 1.91 -4.17 -18.10
C ARG A 150 1.12 -3.98 -16.83
N LEU A 151 0.46 -2.83 -16.72
CA LEU A 151 -0.31 -2.46 -15.55
C LEU A 151 -1.79 -2.36 -15.91
N LEU A 152 -2.66 -2.88 -15.05
CA LEU A 152 -4.07 -2.47 -15.03
C LEU A 152 -4.30 -1.55 -13.83
N VAL A 153 -4.69 -0.31 -14.10
CA VAL A 153 -4.94 0.69 -13.07
C VAL A 153 -6.45 0.88 -12.90
N LEU A 154 -6.96 0.55 -11.71
CA LEU A 154 -8.36 0.76 -11.36
C LEU A 154 -8.56 2.23 -11.01
N SER A 155 -9.30 2.92 -11.87
CA SER A 155 -9.49 4.36 -11.82
C SER A 155 -10.36 4.80 -10.65
N ASN A 156 -10.18 6.05 -10.21
CA ASN A 156 -11.07 6.71 -9.26
C ASN A 156 -12.04 7.71 -9.95
N GLY A 157 -11.96 7.86 -11.27
CA GLY A 157 -12.88 8.70 -12.01
C GLY A 157 -12.25 9.30 -13.27
N ARG A 158 -12.78 10.45 -13.66
CA ARG A 158 -12.48 11.12 -14.92
C ARG A 158 -11.05 11.68 -15.00
N SER A 159 -10.51 12.17 -13.88
CA SER A 159 -9.18 12.79 -13.82
C SER A 159 -8.03 11.78 -13.80
N THR A 160 -8.29 10.54 -13.41
CA THR A 160 -7.25 9.55 -13.16
C THR A 160 -6.35 9.27 -14.39
N PRO A 161 -6.87 9.14 -15.63
CA PRO A 161 -6.02 8.95 -16.81
C PRO A 161 -5.00 10.08 -17.00
N GLY A 162 -5.42 11.35 -16.89
CA GLY A 162 -4.53 12.49 -17.02
C GLY A 162 -3.53 12.61 -15.87
N GLU A 163 -3.93 12.29 -14.63
CA GLU A 163 -3.01 12.20 -13.50
C GLU A 163 -1.94 11.12 -13.70
N VAL A 164 -2.33 9.92 -14.11
CA VAL A 164 -1.40 8.81 -14.38
C VAL A 164 -0.46 9.14 -15.53
N ALA A 165 -0.96 9.74 -16.62
CA ALA A 165 -0.13 10.19 -17.74
C ALA A 165 0.96 11.18 -17.28
N ARG A 166 0.58 12.22 -16.52
CA ARG A 166 1.54 13.20 -15.96
C ARG A 166 2.58 12.56 -15.05
N LEU A 167 2.17 11.63 -14.20
CA LEU A 167 3.08 10.91 -13.30
C LEU A 167 4.08 10.05 -14.09
N LEU A 168 3.62 9.34 -15.13
CA LEU A 168 4.49 8.56 -16.01
C LEU A 168 5.49 9.47 -16.73
N SER A 169 5.05 10.57 -17.33
CA SER A 169 5.92 11.56 -17.97
C SER A 169 6.98 12.10 -17.02
N GLY A 170 6.57 12.56 -15.83
CA GLY A 170 7.48 13.10 -14.81
C GLY A 170 8.49 12.08 -14.29
N ALA A 171 8.15 10.79 -14.30
CA ALA A 171 9.02 9.71 -13.84
C ALA A 171 9.94 9.14 -14.95
N GLY A 172 9.95 9.72 -16.15
CA GLY A 172 10.76 9.23 -17.27
C GLY A 172 10.13 8.07 -18.04
N PHE A 173 8.81 7.90 -17.94
CA PHE A 173 7.99 6.90 -18.62
C PHE A 173 6.96 7.51 -19.57
N GLY A 174 7.18 8.75 -20.03
CA GLY A 174 6.26 9.49 -20.89
C GLY A 174 5.93 8.83 -22.23
N ARG A 175 6.81 7.94 -22.71
CA ARG A 175 6.58 7.13 -23.93
C ARG A 175 5.62 5.96 -23.72
N SER A 176 5.15 5.73 -22.49
CA SER A 176 4.25 4.62 -22.18
C SER A 176 2.93 4.76 -22.92
N ILE A 177 2.38 3.64 -23.37
CA ILE A 177 1.07 3.61 -24.01
C ILE A 177 0.02 3.46 -22.92
N VAL A 178 -0.89 4.43 -22.85
CA VAL A 178 -2.04 4.45 -21.93
C VAL A 178 -3.30 4.18 -22.75
N THR A 179 -3.91 3.03 -22.51
CA THR A 179 -5.22 2.69 -23.06
C THR A 179 -6.29 2.90 -21.99
N VAL A 180 -7.21 3.84 -22.21
CA VAL A 180 -8.41 4.01 -21.40
C VAL A 180 -9.50 3.09 -21.93
N LEU A 181 -9.98 2.19 -21.06
CA LEU A 181 -11.08 1.29 -21.34
C LEU A 181 -12.28 1.74 -20.50
N ALA A 182 -13.29 2.30 -21.16
CA ALA A 182 -14.49 2.81 -20.50
C ALA A 182 -15.68 1.89 -20.69
N GLN A 183 -16.57 1.86 -19.69
CA GLN A 183 -17.86 1.14 -19.75
C GLN A 183 -17.74 -0.33 -20.19
N LEU A 184 -16.64 -1.01 -19.81
CA LEU A 184 -16.35 -2.38 -20.23
C LEU A 184 -17.52 -3.34 -19.98
N GLY A 185 -17.88 -4.09 -21.03
CA GLY A 185 -19.01 -5.01 -21.07
C GLY A 185 -20.35 -4.35 -21.44
N GLY A 186 -20.49 -3.04 -21.27
CA GLY A 186 -21.74 -2.31 -21.51
C GLY A 186 -21.92 -1.83 -22.95
N ALA A 187 -23.11 -1.30 -23.25
CA ALA A 187 -23.43 -0.74 -24.57
C ALA A 187 -22.61 0.51 -24.92
N GLY A 188 -22.10 1.22 -23.90
CA GLY A 188 -21.23 2.39 -24.06
C GLY A 188 -19.74 2.06 -24.05
N GLU A 189 -19.35 0.78 -24.18
CA GLU A 189 -17.95 0.36 -24.15
C GLU A 189 -17.12 1.14 -25.18
N SER A 190 -16.01 1.73 -24.72
CA SER A 190 -15.11 2.48 -25.58
C SER A 190 -13.65 2.27 -25.20
N ARG A 191 -12.77 2.54 -26.16
CA ARG A 191 -11.33 2.39 -26.04
C ARG A 191 -10.62 3.60 -26.66
N THR A 192 -9.84 4.28 -25.85
CA THR A 192 -8.97 5.39 -26.28
C THR A 192 -7.52 5.02 -25.98
N VAL A 193 -6.62 5.23 -26.94
CA VAL A 193 -5.20 4.88 -26.81
C VAL A 193 -4.37 6.13 -27.05
N MET A 194 -3.46 6.45 -26.13
CA MET A 194 -2.55 7.58 -26.25
C MET A 194 -1.17 7.29 -25.66
N VAL A 195 -0.19 8.09 -26.04
CA VAL A 195 1.12 8.16 -25.38
C VAL A 195 1.00 9.09 -24.16
N ALA A 196 1.64 8.75 -23.03
CA ALA A 196 1.51 9.55 -21.81
C ALA A 196 1.97 11.02 -21.98
N ASP A 197 3.05 11.27 -22.72
CA ASP A 197 3.53 12.63 -23.04
C ASP A 197 2.58 13.42 -23.96
N GLU A 198 1.71 12.73 -24.68
CA GLU A 198 0.76 13.32 -25.64
C GLU A 198 -0.64 13.47 -25.02
N TRP A 199 -0.77 13.27 -23.70
CA TRP A 199 -2.07 13.37 -23.04
C TRP A 199 -2.62 14.81 -23.07
N ASP A 200 -3.63 15.03 -23.89
CA ASP A 200 -4.26 16.34 -24.13
C ASP A 200 -5.77 16.38 -23.83
N HIS A 201 -6.35 15.26 -23.41
CA HIS A 201 -7.78 15.16 -23.16
C HIS A 201 -8.17 15.89 -21.87
N ALA A 202 -9.25 16.65 -21.96
CA ALA A 202 -9.90 17.21 -20.79
C ALA A 202 -10.60 16.09 -20.00
N ASP A 203 -10.69 16.25 -18.68
CA ASP A 203 -11.31 15.25 -17.80
C ASP A 203 -12.79 15.01 -18.18
N GLU A 204 -13.47 16.04 -18.67
CA GLU A 204 -14.88 15.97 -19.11
C GLU A 204 -15.11 14.98 -20.26
N ASP A 205 -14.09 14.80 -21.11
CA ASP A 205 -14.14 13.90 -22.28
C ASP A 205 -13.87 12.43 -21.90
N VAL A 206 -13.45 12.17 -20.67
CA VAL A 206 -13.17 10.82 -20.15
C VAL A 206 -14.35 10.32 -19.34
N ASP A 207 -14.89 9.13 -19.68
CA ASP A 207 -15.95 8.50 -18.89
C ASP A 207 -15.47 8.18 -17.46
N ALA A 208 -16.29 8.46 -16.45
CA ALA A 208 -15.94 8.23 -15.05
C ALA A 208 -15.75 6.74 -14.70
N LEU A 209 -16.38 5.83 -15.45
CA LEU A 209 -16.24 4.39 -15.31
C LEU A 209 -15.19 3.88 -16.30
N ASN A 210 -13.91 4.08 -15.94
CA ASN A 210 -12.77 3.65 -16.74
C ASN A 210 -11.78 2.77 -15.97
N VAL A 211 -10.98 2.01 -16.72
CA VAL A 211 -9.78 1.32 -16.26
C VAL A 211 -8.66 1.65 -17.25
N LEU A 212 -7.45 1.85 -16.74
CA LEU A 212 -6.28 2.06 -17.60
C LEU A 212 -5.53 0.76 -17.80
N ALA A 213 -5.18 0.47 -19.04
CA ALA A 213 -4.17 -0.51 -19.40
C ALA A 213 -2.91 0.25 -19.85
N VAL A 214 -1.82 0.08 -19.10
CA VAL A 214 -0.57 0.81 -19.33
C VAL A 214 0.52 -0.15 -19.75
N GLU A 215 1.15 0.11 -20.89
CA GLU A 215 2.39 -0.53 -21.31
C GLU A 215 3.55 0.41 -21.00
N CYS A 216 4.31 0.09 -19.97
CA CYS A 216 5.35 0.96 -19.42
C CYS A 216 6.59 0.99 -20.33
N ILE A 217 6.95 2.17 -20.84
CA ILE A 217 8.10 2.37 -21.71
C ILE A 217 8.97 3.48 -21.12
N ALA A 218 10.17 3.11 -20.66
CA ALA A 218 11.14 4.07 -20.14
C ALA A 218 11.73 4.91 -21.28
N ALA A 219 11.88 6.22 -21.06
CA ALA A 219 12.59 7.12 -21.96
C ALA A 219 14.10 6.79 -22.00
N ASP A 220 14.69 6.53 -20.83
CA ASP A 220 16.06 6.02 -20.70
C ASP A 220 16.03 4.50 -20.45
N PRO A 221 16.61 3.66 -21.34
CA PRO A 221 16.66 2.22 -21.14
C PRO A 221 17.48 1.80 -19.90
N LEU A 222 18.33 2.68 -19.38
CA LEU A 222 19.15 2.47 -18.17
C LEU A 222 18.39 2.80 -16.88
N LEU A 223 17.21 3.44 -16.95
CA LEU A 223 16.40 3.72 -15.78
C LEU A 223 15.98 2.42 -15.09
N ARG A 224 16.34 2.30 -13.80
CA ARG A 224 16.10 1.10 -12.98
C ARG A 224 15.64 1.52 -11.59
N LEU A 225 14.35 1.77 -11.45
CA LEU A 225 13.69 2.01 -10.16
C LEU A 225 12.90 0.76 -9.74
N THR A 226 13.61 -0.33 -9.47
CA THR A 226 12.96 -1.60 -9.09
C THR A 226 12.42 -1.55 -7.66
N ARG A 227 11.68 -2.60 -7.25
CA ARG A 227 11.23 -2.78 -5.86
C ARG A 227 12.29 -3.43 -4.96
N ILE A 228 13.43 -3.82 -5.53
CA ILE A 228 14.56 -4.37 -4.76
C ILE A 228 15.25 -3.21 -4.04
N PRO A 229 15.47 -3.32 -2.71
CA PRO A 229 16.19 -2.29 -1.96
C PRO A 229 17.58 -1.98 -2.53
N GLY A 230 18.01 -0.73 -2.37
CA GLY A 230 19.29 -0.24 -2.89
C GLY A 230 19.13 0.61 -4.15
N LEU A 231 18.06 1.40 -4.25
CA LEU A 231 17.90 2.42 -5.28
C LEU A 231 19.08 3.41 -5.25
N PRO A 232 19.54 3.90 -6.42
CA PRO A 232 20.62 4.89 -6.48
C PRO A 232 20.35 6.11 -5.60
N ASP A 233 21.38 6.67 -4.98
CA ASP A 233 21.23 7.85 -4.12
C ASP A 233 20.60 9.04 -4.88
N ALA A 234 20.86 9.15 -6.18
CA ALA A 234 20.29 10.18 -7.06
C ALA A 234 18.76 10.08 -7.27
N ALA A 235 18.14 8.96 -6.89
CA ALA A 235 16.69 8.81 -6.94
C ALA A 235 15.98 9.58 -5.79
N PHE A 236 16.73 10.10 -4.83
CA PHE A 236 16.21 10.82 -3.66
C PHE A 236 16.67 12.26 -3.69
N VAL A 237 15.74 13.18 -3.45
CA VAL A 237 16.01 14.59 -3.21
C VAL A 237 16.35 14.78 -1.73
N GLY A 238 17.37 15.57 -1.41
CA GLY A 238 17.74 15.83 -0.03
C GLY A 238 18.97 16.71 0.14
N ASP A 239 19.29 16.98 1.41
CA ASP A 239 20.45 17.74 1.88
C ASP A 239 21.77 16.92 1.91
N GLY A 240 21.75 15.72 1.32
CA GLY A 240 22.86 14.76 1.35
C GLY A 240 22.92 13.89 2.61
N GLN A 241 22.12 14.17 3.63
CA GLN A 241 22.02 13.39 4.87
C GLN A 241 21.02 12.22 4.68
N MET A 242 21.49 11.21 3.96
CA MET A 242 20.74 9.99 3.69
C MET A 242 21.60 8.74 3.92
N THR A 243 20.94 7.62 4.20
CA THR A 243 21.58 6.31 4.18
C THR A 243 22.00 5.98 2.74
N LYS A 244 23.31 5.87 2.51
CA LYS A 244 23.88 5.57 1.19
C LYS A 244 23.41 4.21 0.68
N GLN A 245 23.26 4.10 -0.64
CA GLN A 245 22.71 2.96 -1.37
C GLN A 245 23.09 1.59 -0.80
N GLU A 246 24.38 1.31 -0.59
CA GLU A 246 24.88 0.00 -0.15
C GLU A 246 24.46 -0.28 1.30
N ILE A 247 24.63 0.71 2.19
CA ILE A 247 24.22 0.59 3.60
C ILE A 247 22.71 0.46 3.72
N ARG A 248 21.96 1.16 2.86
CA ARG A 248 20.51 1.12 2.81
C ARG A 248 20.01 -0.25 2.37
N ALA A 249 20.59 -0.83 1.31
CA ALA A 249 20.30 -2.21 0.91
C ALA A 249 20.55 -3.20 2.05
N LEU A 250 21.71 -3.13 2.71
CA LEU A 250 22.04 -3.98 3.87
C LEU A 250 21.10 -3.76 5.05
N THR A 251 20.65 -2.53 5.28
CA THR A 251 19.67 -2.18 6.32
C THR A 251 18.31 -2.81 6.03
N LEU A 252 17.81 -2.72 4.81
CA LEU A 252 16.54 -3.35 4.42
C LEU A 252 16.64 -4.89 4.46
N CYS A 253 17.79 -5.47 4.10
CA CYS A 253 18.04 -6.90 4.29
C CYS A 253 17.99 -7.32 5.77
N ALA A 254 18.53 -6.50 6.68
CA ALA A 254 18.47 -6.78 8.11
C ALA A 254 17.05 -6.57 8.71
N LEU A 255 16.29 -5.62 8.17
CA LEU A 255 14.90 -5.36 8.57
C LEU A 255 13.93 -6.43 8.05
N ALA A 256 14.24 -7.02 6.87
CA ALA A 256 13.53 -8.14 6.25
C ALA A 256 12.00 -7.94 6.17
N PRO A 257 11.49 -6.99 5.35
CA PRO A 257 10.05 -6.72 5.24
C PRO A 257 9.26 -7.94 4.74
N ALA A 258 8.19 -8.25 5.45
CA ALA A 258 7.15 -9.17 5.01
C ALA A 258 5.86 -8.43 4.66
N PRO A 259 5.06 -8.95 3.71
CA PRO A 259 3.79 -8.34 3.31
C PRO A 259 2.84 -8.10 4.50
N GLY A 260 2.48 -6.84 4.71
CA GLY A 260 1.53 -6.45 5.77
C GLY A 260 2.20 -5.84 7.00
N GLU A 261 3.52 -5.93 7.12
CA GLU A 261 4.24 -5.39 8.26
C GLU A 261 4.36 -3.86 8.26
N HIS A 262 4.51 -3.30 9.46
CA HIS A 262 4.67 -1.88 9.73
C HIS A 262 6.07 -1.55 10.26
N LEU A 263 6.73 -0.58 9.63
CA LEU A 263 8.01 -0.05 10.06
C LEU A 263 7.83 1.26 10.80
N TRP A 264 8.54 1.43 11.91
CA TRP A 264 8.87 2.75 12.45
C TRP A 264 10.29 3.13 12.03
N ASP A 265 10.43 4.27 11.36
CA ASP A 265 11.71 4.82 10.90
C ASP A 265 12.07 6.04 11.75
N VAL A 266 12.98 5.87 12.70
CA VAL A 266 13.37 6.87 13.69
C VAL A 266 14.60 7.64 13.21
N GLY A 267 14.44 8.96 13.05
CA GLY A 267 15.45 9.83 12.47
C GLY A 267 15.43 9.78 10.95
N GLY A 268 14.25 10.04 10.37
CA GLY A 268 13.95 9.77 8.96
C GLY A 268 14.89 10.39 7.94
N GLY A 269 15.48 11.56 8.21
CA GLY A 269 16.35 12.22 7.23
C GLY A 269 15.57 12.50 5.94
N SER A 270 16.00 11.92 4.83
CA SER A 270 15.28 11.99 3.54
C SER A 270 14.24 10.87 3.32
N GLY A 271 13.95 10.03 4.34
CA GLY A 271 12.93 8.97 4.33
C GLY A 271 13.34 7.71 3.57
N THR A 272 14.62 7.59 3.22
CA THR A 272 15.09 6.59 2.25
C THR A 272 14.81 5.13 2.67
N VAL A 273 14.90 4.81 3.96
CA VAL A 273 14.65 3.46 4.49
C VAL A 273 13.16 3.15 4.51
N ALA A 274 12.33 4.03 5.05
CA ALA A 274 10.87 3.86 5.04
C ALA A 274 10.29 3.76 3.62
N ILE A 275 10.79 4.56 2.69
CA ILE A 275 10.34 4.53 1.30
C ILE A 275 10.64 3.18 0.66
N GLU A 276 11.89 2.70 0.74
CA GLU A 276 12.24 1.40 0.15
C GLU A 276 11.57 0.22 0.86
N TRP A 277 11.33 0.32 2.18
CA TRP A 277 10.51 -0.64 2.92
C TRP A 277 9.12 -0.76 2.31
N MET A 278 8.41 0.36 2.13
CA MET A 278 7.06 0.36 1.57
C MET A 278 7.01 -0.10 0.11
N ARG A 279 8.10 0.09 -0.65
CA ARG A 279 8.19 -0.37 -2.04
C ARG A 279 8.34 -1.89 -2.18
N THR A 280 8.82 -2.59 -1.15
CA THR A 280 9.02 -4.05 -1.21
C THR A 280 7.72 -4.81 -1.43
N HIS A 281 6.60 -4.34 -0.85
CA HIS A 281 5.29 -4.94 -1.06
C HIS A 281 4.15 -3.92 -0.85
N PRO A 282 3.06 -3.93 -1.64
CA PRO A 282 1.94 -2.98 -1.50
C PRO A 282 1.16 -3.02 -0.17
N ARG A 283 1.53 -3.92 0.74
CA ARG A 283 0.91 -4.08 2.07
C ARG A 283 1.84 -3.62 3.19
N CYS A 284 3.12 -3.36 2.90
CA CYS A 284 4.04 -2.80 3.86
C CYS A 284 3.70 -1.33 4.07
N THR A 285 3.63 -0.89 5.31
CA THR A 285 3.42 0.51 5.67
C THR A 285 4.54 0.99 6.57
N ALA A 286 4.74 2.29 6.66
CA ALA A 286 5.73 2.87 7.56
C ALA A 286 5.26 4.19 8.16
N THR A 287 5.77 4.47 9.36
CA THR A 287 5.69 5.78 10.01
C THR A 287 7.11 6.26 10.27
N THR A 288 7.45 7.43 9.74
CA THR A 288 8.75 8.08 9.91
C THR A 288 8.65 9.19 10.94
N PHE A 289 9.60 9.25 11.87
CA PHE A 289 9.70 10.29 12.89
C PHE A 289 10.82 11.26 12.53
N GLU A 290 10.44 12.50 12.17
CA GLU A 290 11.35 13.57 11.76
C GLU A 290 10.79 14.92 12.22
N LYS A 291 11.65 15.73 12.86
CA LYS A 291 11.25 17.02 13.47
C LYS A 291 11.60 18.21 12.59
N VAL A 292 12.56 18.07 11.67
CA VAL A 292 13.03 19.16 10.83
C VAL A 292 12.07 19.36 9.68
N ALA A 293 11.35 20.49 9.65
CA ALA A 293 10.29 20.76 8.69
C ALA A 293 10.73 20.66 7.21
N SER A 294 11.96 21.08 6.90
CA SER A 294 12.51 20.93 5.54
C SER A 294 12.69 19.47 5.14
N ARG A 295 13.09 18.61 6.07
CA ARG A 295 13.23 17.16 5.85
C ARG A 295 11.89 16.45 5.78
N VAL A 296 10.91 16.85 6.59
CA VAL A 296 9.52 16.38 6.46
C VAL A 296 8.99 16.63 5.04
N SER A 297 9.24 17.83 4.51
CA SER A 297 8.86 18.18 3.14
C SER A 297 9.60 17.33 2.09
N GLN A 298 10.90 17.07 2.31
CA GLN A 298 11.71 16.20 1.44
C GLN A 298 11.21 14.74 1.46
N ILE A 299 10.86 14.21 2.63
CA ILE A 299 10.29 12.86 2.78
C ILE A 299 8.99 12.76 1.97
N GLY A 300 8.10 13.76 2.08
CA GLY A 300 6.87 13.81 1.31
C GLY A 300 7.11 13.81 -0.20
N ALA A 301 8.03 14.65 -0.69
CA ALA A 301 8.39 14.69 -2.11
C ALA A 301 8.99 13.37 -2.61
N ASN A 302 9.91 12.77 -1.85
CA ASN A 302 10.50 11.47 -2.20
C ASN A 302 9.45 10.35 -2.19
N ALA A 303 8.55 10.35 -1.21
CA ALA A 303 7.48 9.36 -1.10
C ALA A 303 6.52 9.41 -2.29
N LEU A 304 6.15 10.62 -2.73
CA LEU A 304 5.35 10.82 -3.95
C LEU A 304 6.11 10.32 -5.19
N ASN A 305 7.34 10.79 -5.39
CA ASN A 305 8.14 10.47 -6.58
C ASN A 305 8.50 8.98 -6.69
N LEU A 306 8.56 8.25 -5.57
CA LEU A 306 8.92 6.84 -5.52
C LEU A 306 7.71 5.92 -5.27
N GLY A 307 6.49 6.47 -5.36
CA GLY A 307 5.24 5.72 -5.41
C GLY A 307 4.75 5.14 -4.10
N VAL A 308 5.09 5.77 -2.97
CA VAL A 308 4.65 5.39 -1.62
C VAL A 308 4.02 6.59 -0.88
N PRO A 309 3.02 7.28 -1.47
CA PRO A 309 2.44 8.51 -0.90
C PRO A 309 1.75 8.31 0.46
N ALA A 310 1.45 7.06 0.83
CA ALA A 310 0.88 6.71 2.13
C ALA A 310 1.91 6.70 3.29
N LEU A 311 3.18 7.04 3.03
CA LEU A 311 4.18 7.17 4.09
C LEU A 311 3.76 8.24 5.09
N ASN A 312 3.55 7.82 6.34
CA ASN A 312 3.14 8.70 7.41
C ASN A 312 4.38 9.37 8.02
N VAL A 313 4.32 10.68 8.25
CA VAL A 313 5.41 11.41 8.92
C VAL A 313 4.87 12.04 10.19
N LYS A 314 5.55 11.78 11.31
CA LYS A 314 5.24 12.26 12.64
C LYS A 314 6.38 13.14 13.16
N GLY A 315 6.12 13.82 14.27
CA GLY A 315 7.05 14.74 14.90
C GLY A 315 8.27 14.05 15.53
N ALA A 316 8.87 14.73 16.51
CA ALA A 316 10.09 14.26 17.16
C ALA A 316 9.86 12.93 17.91
N ALA A 317 10.80 11.99 17.75
CA ALA A 317 10.89 10.82 18.60
C ALA A 317 11.70 11.15 19.87
N PRO A 318 11.38 10.52 21.02
CA PRO A 318 10.33 9.51 21.21
C PRO A 318 8.93 10.09 21.49
N GLU A 319 8.77 11.40 21.64
CA GLU A 319 7.52 12.01 22.11
C GLU A 319 6.32 11.70 21.18
N ALA A 320 6.54 11.76 19.87
CA ALA A 320 5.52 11.50 18.87
C ALA A 320 5.13 10.02 18.72
N PHE A 321 5.77 9.09 19.47
CA PHE A 321 5.33 7.69 19.51
C PHE A 321 3.90 7.54 20.05
N ALA A 322 3.47 8.45 20.93
CA ALA A 322 2.11 8.47 21.46
C ALA A 322 1.04 8.80 20.40
N ASP A 323 1.43 9.43 19.29
CA ASP A 323 0.54 9.81 18.18
C ASP A 323 0.37 8.69 17.15
N GLU A 324 1.09 7.56 17.32
CA GLU A 324 1.00 6.39 16.47
C GLU A 324 0.21 5.29 17.18
N THR A 325 -0.85 4.83 16.51
CA THR A 325 -1.77 3.84 17.07
C THR A 325 -1.35 2.43 16.71
N ARG A 326 -0.61 2.26 15.60
CA ARG A 326 -0.15 0.97 15.13
C ARG A 326 1.24 0.68 15.67
N ARG A 327 1.35 -0.39 16.47
CA ARG A 327 2.65 -0.89 16.92
C ARG A 327 3.52 -1.33 15.73
N PRO A 328 4.84 -1.13 15.79
CA PRO A 328 5.76 -1.57 14.76
C PRO A 328 5.98 -3.09 14.80
N ASP A 329 6.07 -3.70 13.62
CA ASP A 329 6.63 -5.04 13.43
C ASP A 329 8.17 -4.96 13.35
N ALA A 330 8.68 -3.83 12.84
CA ALA A 330 10.10 -3.50 12.84
C ALA A 330 10.34 -2.03 13.19
N VAL A 331 11.45 -1.75 13.86
CA VAL A 331 11.94 -0.39 14.12
C VAL A 331 13.32 -0.26 13.49
N PHE A 332 13.52 0.81 12.72
CA PHE A 332 14.82 1.26 12.28
C PHE A 332 15.21 2.54 13.04
N VAL A 333 16.45 2.59 13.54
CA VAL A 333 17.01 3.77 14.19
C VAL A 333 18.23 4.23 13.40
N GLY A 334 18.03 5.24 12.56
CA GLY A 334 19.08 5.86 11.74
C GLY A 334 19.71 7.09 12.39
N GLY A 335 18.97 7.77 13.28
CA GLY A 335 19.44 8.93 14.03
C GLY A 335 19.02 8.86 15.51
N GLY A 336 19.69 9.63 16.36
CA GLY A 336 19.32 9.72 17.77
C GLY A 336 19.67 8.49 18.61
N VAL A 337 20.53 7.58 18.13
CA VAL A 337 21.00 6.42 18.91
C VAL A 337 21.55 6.86 20.28
N THR A 338 22.30 7.96 20.32
CA THR A 338 22.89 8.52 21.55
C THR A 338 21.92 9.39 22.37
N GLN A 339 20.70 9.64 21.87
CA GLN A 339 19.69 10.36 22.65
C GLN A 339 19.24 9.46 23.82
N PRO A 340 19.35 9.95 25.08
CA PRO A 340 18.96 9.17 26.24
C PRO A 340 17.52 8.65 26.12
N GLY A 341 17.31 7.36 26.39
CA GLY A 341 15.99 6.73 26.38
C GLY A 341 15.44 6.38 24.99
N MET A 342 16.12 6.74 23.89
CA MET A 342 15.59 6.50 22.54
C MET A 342 15.46 5.01 22.23
N LEU A 343 16.53 4.23 22.46
CA LEU A 343 16.51 2.80 22.18
C LEU A 343 15.57 2.06 23.14
N GLU A 344 15.49 2.49 24.41
CA GLU A 344 14.52 2.00 25.39
C GLU A 344 13.09 2.21 24.90
N ALA A 345 12.73 3.43 24.50
CA ALA A 345 11.40 3.76 23.98
C ALA A 345 11.07 2.96 22.72
N CYS A 346 12.03 2.80 21.78
CA CYS A 346 11.85 1.95 20.60
C CYS A 346 11.61 0.48 20.98
N TRP A 347 12.38 -0.03 21.93
CA TRP A 347 12.30 -1.42 22.39
C TRP A 347 10.96 -1.73 23.06
N GLU A 348 10.41 -0.82 23.84
CA GLU A 348 9.12 -0.96 24.52
C GLU A 348 7.93 -1.06 23.55
N GLN A 349 8.04 -0.41 22.39
CA GLN A 349 6.98 -0.39 21.38
C GLN A 349 6.89 -1.69 20.59
N LEU A 350 8.02 -2.38 20.41
CA LEU A 350 8.08 -3.68 19.75
C LEU A 350 7.36 -4.77 20.57
N SER A 351 6.53 -5.54 19.89
CA SER A 351 6.04 -6.82 20.41
C SER A 351 7.12 -7.90 20.31
N VAL A 352 6.93 -9.02 21.02
CA VAL A 352 7.79 -10.19 20.86
C VAL A 352 7.73 -10.69 19.41
N GLY A 353 8.89 -11.03 18.84
CA GLY A 353 9.06 -11.32 17.43
C GLY A 353 9.35 -10.08 16.57
N GLY A 354 9.12 -8.89 17.11
CA GLY A 354 9.45 -7.63 16.45
C GLY A 354 10.96 -7.42 16.32
N ARG A 355 11.38 -6.64 15.33
CA ARG A 355 12.79 -6.49 14.94
C ARG A 355 13.26 -5.06 15.16
N LEU A 356 14.48 -4.90 15.68
CA LEU A 356 15.12 -3.60 15.80
C LEU A 356 16.44 -3.63 15.02
N VAL A 357 16.62 -2.67 14.13
CA VAL A 357 17.87 -2.42 13.42
C VAL A 357 18.32 -0.99 13.69
N ALA A 358 19.56 -0.82 14.15
CA ALA A 358 20.13 0.49 14.41
C ALA A 358 21.48 0.62 13.71
N ASN A 359 21.71 1.76 13.05
CA ASN A 359 22.98 2.08 12.40
C ASN A 359 23.70 3.19 13.17
N ALA A 360 25.00 3.02 13.37
CA ALA A 360 25.88 3.95 14.07
C ALA A 360 27.12 4.26 13.23
N VAL A 361 27.61 5.50 13.32
CA VAL A 361 28.81 5.98 12.60
C VAL A 361 29.83 6.66 13.52
N THR A 362 29.48 6.93 14.78
CA THR A 362 30.38 7.56 15.75
C THR A 362 30.78 6.56 16.83
N ALA A 363 31.96 6.74 17.43
CA ALA A 363 32.44 5.84 18.48
C ALA A 363 31.46 5.74 19.68
N GLU A 364 30.79 6.83 20.03
CA GLU A 364 29.81 6.88 21.12
C GLU A 364 28.56 6.05 20.79
N SER A 365 28.04 6.20 19.57
CA SER A 365 26.89 5.42 19.11
C SER A 365 27.25 3.93 18.98
N GLU A 366 28.45 3.60 18.49
CA GLU A 366 28.95 2.23 18.44
C GLU A 366 29.07 1.59 19.83
N SER A 367 29.64 2.32 20.80
CA SER A 367 29.77 1.84 22.18
C SER A 367 28.40 1.55 22.81
N LEU A 368 27.41 2.40 22.54
CA LEU A 368 26.05 2.18 23.01
C LEU A 368 25.44 0.91 22.40
N LEU A 369 25.57 0.72 21.09
CA LEU A 369 25.07 -0.47 20.40
C LEU A 369 25.73 -1.75 20.91
N LEU A 370 27.02 -1.72 21.26
CA LEU A 370 27.70 -2.84 21.90
C LEU A 370 27.07 -3.17 23.26
N GLY A 371 26.78 -2.17 24.09
CA GLY A 371 26.10 -2.36 25.37
C GLY A 371 24.68 -2.92 25.22
N TRP A 372 23.95 -2.51 24.18
CA TRP A 372 22.64 -3.07 23.84
C TRP A 372 22.70 -4.51 23.35
N MET A 373 23.68 -4.83 22.50
CA MET A 373 23.93 -6.18 22.03
C MET A 373 24.27 -7.12 23.18
N SER A 374 25.08 -6.68 24.15
CA SER A 374 25.39 -7.48 25.35
C SER A 374 24.14 -7.78 26.20
N ARG A 375 23.18 -6.84 26.28
CA ARG A 375 21.96 -6.99 27.08
C ARG A 375 20.85 -7.77 26.38
N HIS A 376 20.68 -7.57 25.07
CA HIS A 376 19.52 -8.09 24.31
C HIS A 376 19.91 -9.11 23.23
N GLY A 377 21.21 -9.39 23.06
CA GLY A 377 21.75 -10.25 22.02
C GLY A 377 21.65 -9.62 20.64
N GLY A 378 21.37 -10.47 19.64
CA GLY A 378 21.36 -10.08 18.24
C GLY A 378 22.73 -10.14 17.59
N THR A 379 22.91 -9.39 16.51
CA THR A 379 24.11 -9.40 15.69
C THR A 379 24.62 -7.98 15.50
N LEU A 380 25.92 -7.80 15.66
CA LEU A 380 26.61 -6.55 15.40
C LEU A 380 27.52 -6.76 14.18
N ARG A 381 27.37 -5.92 13.16
CA ARG A 381 28.15 -5.97 11.91
C ARG A 381 28.78 -4.62 11.66
N ARG A 382 30.01 -4.61 11.16
CA ARG A 382 30.66 -3.38 10.67
C ARG A 382 30.81 -3.46 9.16
N PHE A 383 30.35 -2.43 8.47
CA PHE A 383 30.43 -2.31 7.02
C PHE A 383 31.38 -1.18 6.66
N GLN A 384 32.31 -1.47 5.74
CA GLN A 384 33.20 -0.47 5.16
C GLN A 384 33.05 -0.54 3.65
N VAL A 385 32.68 0.59 3.05
CA VAL A 385 32.44 0.70 1.61
C VAL A 385 33.42 1.72 1.04
N GLN A 386 33.98 1.41 -0.13
CA GLN A 386 34.82 2.32 -0.88
C GLN A 386 34.26 2.45 -2.29
N ARG A 387 34.18 3.67 -2.80
CA ARG A 387 33.74 3.95 -4.18
C ARG A 387 34.92 4.46 -4.99
N ALA A 388 35.01 4.02 -6.24
CA ALA A 388 35.96 4.61 -7.18
C ALA A 388 35.44 5.99 -7.58
N GLU A 389 36.28 7.02 -7.42
CA GLU A 389 35.98 8.38 -7.85
C GLU A 389 37.13 8.96 -8.68
N PRO A 390 36.85 9.84 -9.66
CA PRO A 390 37.88 10.46 -10.47
C PRO A 390 38.89 11.27 -9.63
N LEU A 391 40.17 11.16 -10.01
CA LEU A 391 41.28 12.01 -9.57
C LEU A 391 42.13 12.32 -10.81
N GLY A 392 41.79 13.42 -11.50
CA GLY A 392 42.35 13.73 -12.81
C GLY A 392 41.89 12.71 -13.86
N THR A 393 42.82 12.07 -14.55
CA THR A 393 42.55 11.00 -15.53
C THR A 393 42.48 9.60 -14.91
N PHE A 394 42.74 9.46 -13.62
CA PHE A 394 42.72 8.18 -12.90
C PHE A 394 41.52 8.10 -11.96
N ASN A 395 41.29 6.93 -11.37
CA ASN A 395 40.34 6.73 -10.30
C ASN A 395 41.07 6.39 -9.00
N VAL A 396 40.54 6.87 -7.88
CA VAL A 396 40.98 6.48 -6.53
C VAL A 396 39.84 5.87 -5.75
N TRP A 397 40.15 4.94 -4.86
CA TRP A 397 39.20 4.40 -3.90
C TRP A 397 38.99 5.40 -2.77
N ARG A 398 37.81 6.02 -2.71
CA ARG A 398 37.42 6.87 -1.58
C ARG A 398 36.66 6.05 -0.54
N PRO A 399 37.19 5.91 0.69
CA PRO A 399 36.46 5.26 1.76
C PRO A 399 35.31 6.13 2.26
N GLN A 400 34.17 5.50 2.48
CA GLN A 400 33.08 6.08 3.27
C GLN A 400 33.33 5.82 4.76
N LEU A 401 32.69 6.59 5.64
CA LEU A 401 32.73 6.31 7.07
C LEU A 401 32.18 4.89 7.32
N PRO A 402 32.86 4.06 8.14
CA PRO A 402 32.33 2.76 8.53
C PRO A 402 30.97 2.91 9.21
N VAL A 403 30.08 1.97 8.95
CA VAL A 403 28.78 1.90 9.62
C VAL A 403 28.72 0.63 10.44
N VAL A 404 28.46 0.76 11.74
CA VAL A 404 28.13 -0.37 12.59
C VAL A 404 26.62 -0.52 12.65
N GLN A 405 26.14 -1.71 12.29
CA GLN A 405 24.74 -2.08 12.34
C GLN A 405 24.53 -3.10 13.46
N TRP A 406 23.62 -2.79 14.37
CA TRP A 406 23.06 -3.76 15.30
C TRP A 406 21.69 -4.21 14.81
N SER A 407 21.45 -5.52 14.81
CA SER A 407 20.18 -6.12 14.40
C SER A 407 19.77 -7.20 15.40
N VAL A 408 18.55 -7.10 15.91
CA VAL A 408 18.01 -7.98 16.95
C VAL A 408 16.53 -8.27 16.73
N THR A 409 16.08 -9.43 17.20
CA THR A 409 14.66 -9.77 17.32
C THR A 409 14.30 -9.83 18.80
N LYS A 410 13.25 -9.12 19.19
CA LYS A 410 12.76 -9.11 20.57
C LYS A 410 12.21 -10.48 20.95
N ARG A 411 12.85 -11.13 21.92
CA ARG A 411 12.45 -12.44 22.45
C ARG A 411 11.59 -12.26 23.70
N GLN A 412 10.83 -13.30 24.07
CA GLN A 412 10.22 -13.34 25.41
C GLN A 412 11.33 -13.20 26.46
N PRO A 413 11.10 -12.46 27.56
CA PRO A 413 11.96 -12.57 28.73
C PRO A 413 12.01 -14.04 29.15
N SER A 414 13.20 -14.62 29.26
CA SER A 414 13.34 -15.98 29.78
C SER A 414 12.80 -16.01 31.21
N ALA A 415 11.75 -16.80 31.46
CA ALA A 415 11.31 -17.09 32.81
C ALA A 415 12.41 -17.92 33.50
N GLY A 416 13.25 -17.27 34.31
CA GLY A 416 14.26 -17.94 35.13
C GLY A 416 15.64 -17.30 35.06
N ALA A 417 15.86 -16.25 35.85
CA ALA A 417 17.17 -15.86 36.37
C ALA A 417 17.02 -14.96 37.61
N ASP A 418 16.07 -15.29 38.51
CA ASP A 418 15.97 -14.68 39.84
C ASP A 418 15.34 -15.69 40.80
N THR A 419 16.11 -16.71 41.18
CA THR A 419 15.95 -17.39 42.46
C THR A 419 17.36 -17.61 43.02
N ASP A 420 18.01 -16.51 43.38
CA ASP A 420 19.15 -16.56 44.29
C ASP A 420 18.56 -16.78 45.69
N THR A 421 18.39 -18.05 46.05
CA THR A 421 18.03 -18.44 47.42
C THR A 421 19.34 -18.62 48.16
N PRO A 422 19.64 -17.85 49.23
CA PRO A 422 20.85 -18.10 50.00
C PRO A 422 20.65 -19.42 50.75
N GLU A 423 21.48 -20.42 50.44
CA GLU A 423 21.64 -21.58 51.33
C GLU A 423 22.25 -21.10 52.65
N GLU A 424 21.46 -21.10 53.71
CA GLU A 424 21.94 -21.07 55.09
C GLU A 424 22.79 -22.32 55.34
N SER A 425 24.11 -22.16 55.32
CA SER A 425 25.04 -23.15 55.84
C SER A 425 24.92 -23.19 57.36
N THR A 426 24.22 -24.20 57.89
CA THR A 426 24.33 -24.61 59.29
C THR A 426 25.51 -25.57 59.41
N GLN A 427 26.63 -25.11 59.95
CA GLN A 427 27.54 -25.89 60.81
C GLN A 427 28.49 -24.97 61.58
#